data_AF-A0A3N5K134-F1
#
_entry.id   AF-A0A3N5K134-F1
#
_cell.length_a   1.000
_cell.length_b   1.000
_cell.length_c   1.000
_cell.angle_alpha   90.00
_cell.angle_beta   90.00
_cell.angle_gamma   90.00
#
_symmetry.space_group_name_H-M   'P 1'
#
loop_
_entity.id
_entity.type
_entity.pdbx_description
1 polymer ?
#
loop_
_entity_poly.entity_id
_entity_poly.type
_entity_poly.pdbx_seq_one_letter_code
_entity_poly.pdbx_strand_id
1 'polypeptide(L)' 'MEITAVVPSLAVRDFEASLAWYTALLEREPDRRPMDGTAEWDLARGAGLQLSTSHDTAGTV' A
#
# COMPACT_ATOMS: atom_id res chain seq x y z
N MET A 1 -4.97 -25.17 4.51
CA MET A 1 -5.12 -23.70 4.58
C MET A 1 -4.53 -23.16 3.30
N GLU A 2 -5.35 -22.56 2.45
CA GLU A 2 -4.94 -22.02 1.15
C GLU A 2 -4.74 -20.49 1.29
N ILE A 3 -3.62 -19.96 0.78
CA ILE A 3 -3.39 -18.52 0.74
C ILE A 3 -4.02 -17.99 -0.55
N THR A 4 -4.97 -17.07 -0.43
CA THR A 4 -5.75 -16.57 -1.57
C THR A 4 -5.31 -15.19 -2.06
N ALA A 5 -4.59 -14.43 -1.23
CA ALA A 5 -4.08 -13.11 -1.56
C ALA A 5 -2.84 -12.76 -0.72
N VAL A 6 -1.98 -11.93 -1.30
CA VAL A 6 -0.83 -11.32 -0.62
C VAL A 6 -0.84 -9.82 -0.90
N VAL A 7 -0.74 -9.03 0.17
CA VAL A 7 -0.64 -7.56 0.10
C VAL A 7 0.52 -7.13 0.99
N PRO A 8 1.70 -6.84 0.44
CA PRO A 8 2.80 -6.29 1.20
C PRO A 8 2.50 -4.84 1.58
N SER A 9 2.76 -4.47 2.83
CA SER A 9 2.69 -3.09 3.31
C SER A 9 4.08 -2.48 3.36
N LEU A 10 4.29 -1.40 2.62
CA LEU A 10 5.54 -0.64 2.61
C LEU A 10 5.39 0.58 3.52
N ALA A 11 6.17 0.59 4.60
CA ALA A 11 6.29 1.75 5.46
C ALA A 11 7.14 2.82 4.78
N VAL A 12 6.60 4.02 4.60
CA VAL A 12 7.26 5.14 3.94
C VAL A 12 7.37 6.32 4.89
N ARG A 13 8.53 7.01 4.85
CA ARG A 13 8.80 8.18 5.70
C ARG A 13 8.03 9.43 5.25
N ASP A 14 7.84 9.57 3.94
CA ASP A 14 7.08 10.65 3.34
C ASP A 14 5.99 10.03 2.47
N PHE A 15 4.77 10.04 2.97
CA PHE A 15 3.65 9.40 2.31
C PHE A 15 3.16 10.18 1.11
N GLU A 16 3.14 11.50 1.15
CA GLU A 16 2.67 12.30 0.02
C GLU A 16 3.63 12.16 -1.16
N ALA A 17 4.94 12.23 -0.91
CA ALA A 17 5.94 12.02 -1.96
C ALA A 17 5.89 10.59 -2.51
N SER A 18 5.73 9.59 -1.64
CA SER A 18 5.63 8.18 -2.07
C SER A 18 4.33 7.92 -2.83
N LEU A 19 3.20 8.46 -2.36
CA LEU A 19 1.91 8.34 -3.02
C LEU A 19 1.96 8.95 -4.43
N ALA A 20 2.53 10.14 -4.58
CA ALA A 20 2.72 10.76 -5.89
C ALA A 20 3.61 9.90 -6.80
N TRP A 21 4.69 9.35 -6.26
CA TRP A 21 5.61 8.49 -7.02
C TRP A 21 4.95 7.19 -7.48
N TYR A 22 4.26 6.48 -6.59
CA TYR A 22 3.57 5.23 -6.93
C TYR A 22 2.39 5.45 -7.86
N THR A 23 1.67 6.58 -7.70
CA THR A 23 0.61 6.99 -8.63
C THR A 23 1.16 7.24 -10.03
N ALA A 24 2.34 7.88 -10.13
CA ALA A 24 3.01 8.09 -11.41
C ALA A 24 3.55 6.78 -12.00
N LEU A 25 4.13 5.90 -11.16
CA LEU A 25 4.67 4.61 -11.59
C LEU A 25 3.58 3.67 -12.12
N LEU A 26 2.45 3.60 -11.42
CA LEU A 26 1.32 2.73 -11.77
C LEU A 26 0.36 3.41 -12.76
N GLU A 27 0.64 4.67 -13.11
CA GLU A 27 -0.21 5.55 -13.92
C GLU A 27 -1.68 5.56 -13.46
N ARG A 28 -1.87 5.38 -12.14
CA ARG A 28 -3.18 5.14 -11.52
C ARG A 28 -3.19 5.56 -10.06
N GLU A 29 -4.27 6.22 -9.66
CA GLU A 29 -4.53 6.53 -8.24
C GLU A 29 -4.72 5.26 -7.39
N PRO A 30 -4.48 5.31 -6.08
CA PRO A 30 -4.76 4.18 -5.20
C PRO A 30 -6.23 3.79 -5.27
N ASP A 31 -6.48 2.48 -5.38
CA ASP A 31 -7.82 1.91 -5.44
C ASP A 31 -8.53 2.07 -4.08
N ARG A 32 -7.78 2.04 -2.98
CA ARG A 32 -8.32 2.15 -1.62
C ARG A 32 -7.45 3.07 -0.76
N ARG A 33 -8.11 3.88 0.09
CA ARG A 33 -7.47 4.71 1.14
C ARG A 33 -8.18 4.45 2.46
N PRO A 34 -7.80 3.39 3.21
CA PRO A 34 -8.56 2.94 4.37
C PRO A 34 -8.54 3.95 5.53
N MET A 35 -7.45 4.70 5.67
CA MET A 35 -7.25 5.73 6.68
C MET A 35 -6.20 6.74 6.19
N ASP A 36 -6.17 7.91 6.81
CA ASP A 36 -5.16 8.93 6.50
C ASP A 36 -3.74 8.36 6.65
N GLY A 37 -2.91 8.59 5.65
CA GLY A 37 -1.55 8.03 5.59
C GLY A 37 -1.48 6.57 5.15
N THR A 38 -2.57 5.97 4.67
CA THR A 38 -2.56 4.64 4.02
C THR A 38 -3.15 4.69 2.62
N ALA A 39 -2.48 4.04 1.66
CA ALA A 39 -2.95 3.90 0.29
C ALA A 39 -2.73 2.46 -0.19
N GLU A 40 -3.67 1.88 -0.92
CA GLU A 40 -3.60 0.52 -1.42
C GLU A 40 -3.96 0.47 -2.90
N TRP A 41 -3.22 -0.36 -3.64
CA TRP A 41 -3.47 -0.70 -5.04
C TRP A 41 -3.72 -2.20 -5.17
N ASP A 42 -4.75 -2.54 -5.93
CA ASP A 42 -4.99 -3.90 -6.40
C ASP A 42 -4.28 -4.07 -7.74
N LEU A 43 -3.16 -4.78 -7.74
CA LEU A 43 -2.31 -4.97 -8.92
C LEU A 43 -2.82 -6.13 -9.79
N ALA A 44 -3.30 -7.20 -9.15
CA ALA A 44 -3.94 -8.33 -9.80
C ALA A 44 -4.83 -9.08 -8.81
N ARG A 45 -5.57 -10.08 -9.29
CA ARG A 45 -6.37 -10.95 -8.42
C ARG A 45 -5.48 -11.66 -7.40
N GLY A 46 -5.61 -11.29 -6.12
CA GLY A 46 -4.81 -11.83 -5.03
C GLY A 46 -3.43 -11.18 -4.86
N ALA A 47 -3.15 -10.08 -5.55
CA ALA A 47 -1.91 -9.33 -5.40
C ALA A 47 -2.23 -7.84 -5.24
N GLY A 48 -2.00 -7.33 -4.03
CA GLY A 48 -2.12 -5.90 -3.73
C GLY A 48 -0.77 -5.26 -3.44
N LEU A 49 -0.77 -3.96 -3.20
CA LEU A 49 0.34 -3.19 -2.66
C LEU A 49 -0.25 -2.15 -1.69
N GLN A 50 0.25 -2.08 -0.47
CA GLN A 50 -0.13 -1.05 0.49
C GLN A 50 1.06 -0.14 0.83
N LEU A 51 0.83 1.16 0.90
CA LEU A 51 1.75 2.16 1.45
C LEU A 51 1.18 2.68 2.77
N SER A 52 2.03 2.88 3.77
CA SER A 52 1.64 3.41 5.08
C SER A 52 2.67 4.40 5.64
N THR A 53 2.21 5.52 6.22
CA THR A 53 3.03 6.52 6.95
C THR A 53 3.63 6.00 8.25
N SER A 54 3.02 4.97 8.85
CA SER A 54 3.28 4.62 10.23
C SER A 54 4.61 3.88 10.43
N HIS A 55 5.38 4.45 11.36
CA HIS A 55 6.42 3.81 12.18
C HIS A 55 5.89 2.64 13.03
N ASP A 56 4.58 2.43 13.05
CA ASP A 56 3.90 1.28 13.60
C ASP A 56 3.69 0.29 12.45
N THR A 57 4.64 -0.61 12.30
CA THR A 57 4.53 -1.81 11.47
C THR A 57 3.13 -2.41 11.69
N ALA A 58 2.30 -2.54 10.64
CA ALA A 58 1.06 -3.31 10.67
C ALA A 58 1.34 -4.83 10.76
N GLY A 59 2.24 -5.18 11.67
CA GLY A 59 2.99 -6.40 11.78
C GLY A 59 4.12 -6.17 12.77
N THR A 60 3.80 -5.88 14.03
CA THR A 60 4.75 -6.10 15.12
C THR A 60 5.23 -7.54 15.00
N VAL A 61 6.54 -7.68 14.74
CA VAL A 61 7.27 -8.94 14.70
C VAL A 61 7.19 -9.71 16.01
#